data_AF-A0A3D0D1Y2-F1
#
_entry.id   AF-A0A3D0D1Y2-F1
#
_cell.length_a   1.000
_cell.length_b   1.000
_cell.length_c   1.000
_cell.angle_alpha   90.00
_cell.angle_beta   90.00
_cell.angle_gamma   90.00
#
_symmetry.space_group_name_H-M   'P 1'
#
loop_
_entity.id
_entity.type
_entity.pdbx_description
1 polymer ?
#
loop_
_entity_poly.entity_id
_entity_poly.type
_entity_poly.pdbx_seq_one_letter_code
_entity_poly.pdbx_strand_id
1 'polypeptide(L)'
;MLDDLKTRRVQTVDLWITDGHQAMLNALALKFPTSRRQRGVKHKLEPVLSYLPQSNREPLEPELKAIFYQDSRAQAEQTLAAFIETYATTSPSAIECLKRDQAACLTCSEFPEGALEDDPHHQCHRAPVPQMSRNAATKWPLPFALRPVACCSSMPSCAP
;
A
#
# COMPACT_ATOMS: atom_id res chain seq x y z
N MET A 1 -12.59 -11.54 -21.63
CA MET A 1 -12.86 -11.33 -20.20
C MET A 1 -13.53 -9.97 -19.95
N LEU A 2 -12.85 -8.83 -20.09
CA LEU A 2 -13.46 -7.52 -19.84
C LEU A 2 -14.60 -7.16 -20.82
N ASP A 3 -14.51 -7.60 -22.08
CA ASP A 3 -15.59 -7.44 -23.06
C ASP A 3 -16.87 -8.16 -22.66
N ASP A 4 -16.76 -9.33 -22.03
CA ASP A 4 -17.91 -10.08 -21.56
C ASP A 4 -18.66 -9.30 -20.46
N LEU A 5 -17.95 -8.58 -19.60
CA LEU A 5 -18.57 -7.69 -18.61
C LEU A 5 -19.34 -6.54 -19.27
N LYS A 6 -18.81 -5.95 -20.35
CA LYS A 6 -19.50 -4.92 -21.13
C LYS A 6 -20.73 -5.50 -21.84
N THR A 7 -20.63 -6.70 -22.41
CA THR A 7 -21.77 -7.43 -23.01
C THR A 7 -22.86 -7.70 -21.98
N ARG A 8 -22.49 -8.02 -20.74
CA ARG A 8 -23.40 -8.17 -19.59
C ARG A 8 -23.86 -6.83 -18.99
N ARG A 9 -23.59 -5.71 -19.67
CA ARG A 9 -24.04 -4.36 -19.32
C ARG A 9 -23.44 -3.75 -18.05
N VAL A 10 -22.25 -4.20 -17.63
CA VAL A 10 -21.49 -3.49 -16.60
C VAL A 10 -20.99 -2.16 -17.17
N GLN A 11 -21.57 -1.06 -16.73
CA GLN A 11 -21.22 0.27 -17.23
C GLN A 11 -20.01 0.85 -16.51
N THR A 12 -20.09 0.90 -15.18
CA THR A 12 -19.08 1.48 -14.29
C THR A 12 -18.59 0.44 -13.28
N VAL A 13 -17.33 0.60 -12.90
CA VAL A 13 -16.70 -0.13 -11.79
C VAL A 13 -15.89 0.91 -11.03
N ASP A 14 -16.05 1.01 -9.73
CA ASP A 14 -15.35 2.08 -8.98
C ASP A 14 -13.90 1.72 -8.69
N LEU A 15 -13.61 0.43 -8.47
CA LEU A 15 -12.29 -0.08 -8.12
C LEU A 15 -11.97 -1.41 -8.79
N TRP A 16 -10.79 -1.49 -9.40
CA TRP A 16 -10.18 -2.74 -9.84
C TRP A 16 -8.99 -3.11 -8.98
N ILE A 17 -9.02 -4.28 -8.36
CA ILE A 17 -7.87 -4.87 -7.68
C ILE A 17 -7.18 -5.80 -8.67
N THR A 18 -5.90 -5.54 -8.96
CA THR A 18 -5.13 -6.29 -9.96
C THR A 18 -3.83 -6.85 -9.38
N ASP A 19 -3.32 -7.90 -10.01
CA ASP A 19 -1.97 -8.44 -9.81
C ASP A 19 -0.88 -7.59 -10.47
N GLY A 20 -1.28 -6.58 -11.25
CA GLY A 20 -0.42 -5.64 -11.96
C GLY A 20 0.17 -6.15 -13.27
N HIS A 21 -0.42 -7.18 -13.87
CA HIS A 21 -0.02 -7.63 -15.20
C HIS A 21 -0.29 -6.55 -16.27
N GLN A 22 0.71 -6.16 -17.07
CA GLN A 22 0.63 -4.99 -17.96
C GLN A 22 -0.52 -5.08 -18.97
N ALA A 23 -0.79 -6.26 -19.53
CA ALA A 23 -1.90 -6.44 -20.47
C ALA A 23 -3.27 -6.15 -19.81
N MET A 24 -3.44 -6.50 -18.52
CA MET A 24 -4.64 -6.19 -17.77
C MET A 24 -4.74 -4.67 -17.51
N LEU A 25 -3.62 -4.02 -17.17
CA LEU A 25 -3.60 -2.56 -16.96
C LEU A 25 -4.00 -1.80 -18.23
N ASN A 26 -3.45 -2.20 -19.38
CA ASN A 26 -3.78 -1.60 -20.66
C ASN A 26 -5.26 -1.82 -21.02
N ALA A 27 -5.77 -3.02 -20.77
CA ALA A 27 -7.16 -3.34 -21.06
C ALA A 27 -8.15 -2.59 -20.16
N LEU A 28 -7.81 -2.39 -18.88
CA LEU A 28 -8.59 -1.58 -17.95
C LEU A 28 -8.59 -0.11 -18.36
N ALA A 29 -7.42 0.45 -18.69
CA ALA A 29 -7.31 1.83 -19.17
C ALA A 29 -8.16 2.07 -20.43
N LEU A 30 -8.27 1.06 -21.31
CA LEU A 30 -9.08 1.16 -22.53
C LEU A 30 -10.59 1.02 -22.28
N LYS A 31 -11.00 0.08 -21.42
CA LYS A 31 -12.43 -0.31 -21.28
C LYS A 31 -13.14 0.34 -20.09
N PHE A 32 -12.39 0.71 -19.07
CA PHE A 32 -12.87 1.26 -17.81
C PHE A 32 -11.97 2.42 -17.33
N PRO A 33 -11.84 3.51 -18.12
CA PRO A 33 -10.88 4.58 -17.85
C PRO A 33 -11.18 5.40 -16.58
N THR A 34 -12.44 5.41 -16.14
CA THR A 34 -12.87 6.15 -14.94
C THR A 34 -12.68 5.36 -13.65
N SER A 35 -12.40 4.06 -13.74
CA SER A 35 -12.25 3.20 -12.58
C SER A 35 -10.92 3.43 -11.88
N ARG A 36 -10.93 3.48 -10.54
CA ARG A 36 -9.70 3.49 -9.75
C ARG A 36 -9.03 2.12 -9.84
N ARG A 37 -7.71 2.10 -9.71
CA ARG A 37 -6.91 0.87 -9.64
C ARG A 37 -6.23 0.75 -8.29
N GLN A 38 -6.33 -0.44 -7.72
CA GLN A 38 -5.50 -0.88 -6.60
C GLN A 38 -4.64 -2.08 -7.03
N ARG A 39 -3.38 -2.07 -6.61
CA ARG A 39 -2.49 -3.22 -6.71
C ARG A 39 -2.69 -4.06 -5.46
N GLY A 40 -2.99 -5.34 -5.63
CA GLY A 40 -3.10 -6.26 -4.49
C GLY A 40 -1.77 -6.36 -3.75
N VAL A 41 -1.77 -6.10 -2.44
CA VAL A 41 -0.59 -6.15 -1.57
C VAL A 41 0.04 -7.54 -1.62
N LYS A 42 -0.76 -8.61 -1.53
CA LYS A 42 -0.25 -9.99 -1.61
C LYS A 42 0.56 -10.23 -2.90
N HIS A 43 -0.02 -9.82 -4.04
CA HIS A 43 0.63 -9.92 -5.36
C HIS A 43 1.80 -8.96 -5.55
N LYS A 44 2.01 -8.00 -4.63
CA LYS A 44 3.19 -7.12 -4.64
C LYS A 44 4.31 -7.65 -3.77
N LEU A 45 3.98 -8.23 -2.61
CA LEU A 45 4.95 -8.80 -1.67
C LEU A 45 5.78 -9.90 -2.33
N GLU A 46 5.13 -10.87 -2.98
CA GLU A 46 5.80 -12.03 -3.57
C GLU A 46 6.89 -11.65 -4.59
N PRO A 47 6.64 -10.78 -5.61
CA PRO A 47 7.69 -10.30 -6.50
C PRO A 47 8.82 -9.59 -5.78
N VAL A 48 8.53 -8.72 -4.81
CA VAL A 48 9.56 -7.96 -4.08
C VAL A 48 10.46 -8.91 -3.27
N LEU A 49 9.87 -9.88 -2.56
CA LEU A 49 10.60 -10.90 -1.80
C LEU A 49 11.43 -11.84 -2.71
N SER A 50 10.99 -12.07 -3.95
CA SER A 50 11.75 -12.89 -4.90
C SER A 50 13.10 -12.29 -5.28
N TYR A 51 13.21 -10.95 -5.31
CA TYR A 51 14.45 -10.23 -5.58
C TYR A 51 15.43 -10.20 -4.40
N LEU A 52 14.99 -10.64 -3.22
CA LEU A 52 15.81 -10.67 -2.01
C LEU A 52 16.51 -12.03 -1.84
N PRO A 53 17.74 -12.05 -1.28
CA PRO A 53 18.40 -13.28 -0.86
C PRO A 53 17.52 -14.06 0.12
N GLN A 54 17.53 -15.39 0.05
CA GLN A 54 16.66 -16.25 0.85
C GLN A 54 16.80 -16.01 2.37
N SER A 55 18.02 -15.71 2.84
CA SER A 55 18.30 -15.36 4.24
C SER A 55 17.57 -14.11 4.73
N ASN A 56 17.22 -13.21 3.82
CA ASN A 56 16.64 -11.91 4.14
C ASN A 56 15.12 -11.89 3.94
N ARG A 57 14.51 -12.92 3.35
CA ARG A 57 13.06 -12.94 3.07
C ARG A 57 12.22 -12.96 4.34
N GLU A 58 12.55 -13.86 5.27
CA GLU A 58 11.82 -14.05 6.53
C GLU A 58 11.82 -12.80 7.42
N PRO A 59 12.96 -12.12 7.66
CA PRO A 59 12.96 -10.88 8.45
C PRO A 59 12.36 -9.68 7.70
N LEU A 60 12.43 -9.62 6.37
CA LEU A 60 11.95 -8.47 5.59
C LEU A 60 10.47 -8.52 5.25
N GLU A 61 9.86 -9.70 5.21
CA GLU A 61 8.44 -9.85 4.95
C GLU A 61 7.55 -9.04 5.92
N PRO A 62 7.73 -9.08 7.26
CA PRO A 62 6.93 -8.25 8.17
C PRO A 62 7.20 -6.76 8.01
N GLU A 63 8.45 -6.36 7.76
CA GLU A 63 8.80 -4.94 7.52
C GLU A 63 8.14 -4.41 6.24
N LEU A 64 8.15 -5.20 5.17
CA LEU A 64 7.50 -4.86 3.91
C LEU A 64 5.98 -4.82 4.05
N LYS A 65 5.38 -5.74 4.81
CA LYS A 65 3.95 -5.70 5.15
C LYS A 65 3.59 -4.44 5.91
N ALA A 66 4.40 -4.02 6.89
CA ALA A 66 4.14 -2.84 7.72
C ALA A 66 3.98 -1.55 6.92
N ILE A 67 4.51 -1.47 5.68
CA ILE A 67 4.27 -0.33 4.78
C ILE A 67 2.78 -0.18 4.44
N PHE A 68 2.08 -1.30 4.22
CA PHE A 68 0.71 -1.30 3.71
C PHE A 68 -0.35 -1.31 4.80
N TYR A 69 -0.03 -1.79 6.00
CA TYR A 69 -0.93 -1.84 7.16
C TYR A 69 -0.73 -0.62 8.07
N GLN A 70 -0.82 0.59 7.53
CA GLN A 70 -0.75 1.85 8.28
C GLN A 70 -2.14 2.50 8.38
N ASP A 71 -2.36 3.31 9.43
CA ASP A 71 -3.64 4.00 9.65
C ASP A 71 -3.90 5.13 8.66
N SER A 72 -2.85 5.65 8.02
CA SER A 72 -2.95 6.73 7.05
C SER A 72 -2.01 6.54 5.88
N ARG A 73 -2.41 7.07 4.73
CA ARG A 73 -1.56 7.15 3.54
C ARG A 73 -0.23 7.87 3.84
N ALA A 74 -0.25 8.93 4.63
CA ALA A 74 0.95 9.67 5.00
C ALA A 74 1.96 8.82 5.80
N GLN A 75 1.47 8.01 6.75
CA GLN A 75 2.33 7.06 7.47
C GLN A 75 2.87 5.98 6.54
N ALA A 76 2.04 5.43 5.66
CA ALA A 76 2.46 4.44 4.67
C ALA A 76 3.57 4.98 3.74
N GLU A 77 3.45 6.24 3.29
CA GLU A 77 4.46 6.92 2.49
C GLU A 77 5.76 7.14 3.29
N GLN A 78 5.67 7.49 4.58
CA GLN A 78 6.85 7.62 5.45
C GLN A 78 7.56 6.29 5.69
N THR A 79 6.81 5.23 6.01
CA THR A 79 7.37 3.88 6.20
C THR A 79 7.99 3.37 4.90
N LEU A 80 7.35 3.62 3.76
CA LEU A 80 7.89 3.29 2.44
C LEU A 80 9.21 4.03 2.18
N ALA A 81 9.27 5.34 2.42
CA ALA A 81 10.47 6.13 2.16
C ALA A 81 11.66 5.62 2.96
N ALA A 82 11.45 5.31 4.23
CA ALA A 82 12.51 4.82 5.10
C ALA A 82 12.89 3.35 4.81
N PHE A 83 11.95 2.52 4.35
CA PHE A 83 12.27 1.19 3.80
C PHE A 83 13.14 1.31 2.55
N ILE A 84 12.82 2.24 1.65
CA ILE A 84 13.62 2.52 0.44
C ILE A 84 15.01 2.96 0.83
N GLU A 85 15.16 3.90 1.77
CA GLU A 85 16.47 4.38 2.23
C GLU A 85 17.33 3.26 2.81
N THR A 86 16.73 2.38 3.62
CA THR A 86 17.44 1.27 4.27
C THR A 86 17.93 0.21 3.28
N TYR A 87 17.15 -0.09 2.24
CA TYR A 87 17.42 -1.22 1.34
C TYR A 87 17.83 -0.83 -0.08
N ALA A 88 17.89 0.46 -0.43
CA ALA A 88 18.28 0.93 -1.76
C ALA A 88 19.67 0.43 -2.17
N THR A 89 20.64 0.44 -1.25
CA THR A 89 22.01 0.00 -1.53
C THR A 89 22.13 -1.52 -1.58
N THR A 90 21.44 -2.21 -0.66
CA THR A 90 21.57 -3.67 -0.50
C THR A 90 20.76 -4.45 -1.53
N SER A 91 19.63 -3.92 -1.99
CA SER A 91 18.68 -4.63 -2.84
C SER A 91 17.95 -3.68 -3.82
N PRO A 92 18.69 -3.05 -4.75
CA PRO A 92 18.13 -2.06 -5.67
C PRO A 92 16.99 -2.63 -6.53
N SER A 93 17.08 -3.89 -6.98
CA SER A 93 16.04 -4.53 -7.79
C SER A 93 14.70 -4.70 -7.04
N ALA A 94 14.75 -5.01 -5.75
CA ALA A 94 13.56 -5.13 -4.91
C ALA A 94 12.88 -3.76 -4.73
N ILE A 95 13.69 -2.71 -4.54
CA ILE A 95 13.22 -1.33 -4.42
C ILE A 95 12.62 -0.81 -5.74
N GLU A 96 13.27 -1.06 -6.88
CA GLU A 96 12.73 -0.69 -8.19
C GLU A 96 11.42 -1.43 -8.50
N CYS A 97 11.34 -2.72 -8.12
CA CYS A 97 10.08 -3.44 -8.16
C CYS A 97 9.04 -2.70 -7.31
N LEU A 98 9.31 -2.42 -6.03
CA LEU A 98 8.37 -1.77 -5.11
C LEU A 98 7.87 -0.41 -5.64
N LYS A 99 8.78 0.47 -6.07
CA LYS A 99 8.49 1.81 -6.60
C LYS A 99 7.54 1.79 -7.80
N ARG A 100 7.67 0.81 -8.71
CA ARG A 100 6.85 0.72 -9.93
C ARG A 100 5.35 0.74 -9.67
N ASP A 101 4.89 0.21 -8.53
CA ASP A 101 3.47 0.14 -8.18
C ASP A 101 3.11 0.90 -6.90
N GLN A 102 4.01 1.70 -6.34
CA GLN A 102 3.82 2.32 -5.02
C GLN A 102 2.48 3.06 -4.90
N ALA A 103 2.14 3.87 -5.90
CA ALA A 103 0.92 4.68 -5.88
C ALA A 103 -0.34 3.82 -5.87
N ALA A 104 -0.32 2.70 -6.62
CA ALA A 104 -1.46 1.79 -6.72
C ALA A 104 -1.58 0.85 -5.52
N CYS A 105 -0.47 0.55 -4.82
CA CYS A 105 -0.52 -0.21 -3.58
C CYS A 105 -1.08 0.65 -2.43
N LEU A 106 -0.70 1.93 -2.39
CA LEU A 106 -1.14 2.87 -1.35
C LEU A 106 -2.60 3.33 -1.52
N THR A 107 -3.25 3.06 -2.66
CA THR A 107 -4.68 3.28 -2.83
C THR A 107 -5.52 2.53 -1.79
N CYS A 108 -5.02 1.44 -1.20
CA CYS A 108 -5.78 0.71 -0.19
C CYS A 108 -6.04 1.53 1.09
N SER A 109 -5.15 2.46 1.45
CA SER A 109 -5.29 3.34 2.61
C SER A 109 -6.32 4.46 2.42
N GLU A 110 -6.86 4.63 1.20
CA GLU A 110 -7.86 5.65 0.89
C GLU A 110 -9.30 5.15 1.14
N PHE A 111 -9.49 3.86 1.45
CA PHE A 111 -10.79 3.28 1.74
C PHE A 111 -10.97 3.10 3.25
N PRO A 112 -12.15 3.46 3.81
CA PRO A 112 -12.40 3.35 5.24
C PRO A 112 -12.54 1.89 5.67
N GLU A 113 -12.15 1.63 6.93
CA GLU A 113 -12.03 0.31 7.57
C GLU A 113 -13.29 -0.56 7.42
N GLY A 114 -14.48 0.03 7.51
CA GLY A 114 -15.76 -0.69 7.44
C GLY A 114 -16.40 -0.79 6.05
N ALA A 115 -15.80 -0.24 4.99
CA ALA A 115 -16.38 -0.40 3.65
C ALA A 115 -16.28 -1.84 3.12
N LEU A 116 -15.37 -2.64 3.68
CA LEU A 116 -15.01 -3.98 3.21
C LEU A 116 -14.77 -4.98 4.38
N GLU A 117 -15.31 -4.68 5.58
CA GLU A 117 -15.14 -5.47 6.82
C GLU A 117 -15.52 -6.94 6.66
N ASP A 118 -16.46 -7.26 5.75
CA ASP A 118 -16.94 -8.62 5.48
C ASP A 118 -16.25 -9.32 4.28
N ASP A 119 -15.25 -8.69 3.64
CA ASP A 119 -14.57 -9.28 2.48
C ASP A 119 -13.28 -10.03 2.91
N PRO A 120 -13.23 -11.37 2.83
CA PRO A 120 -12.04 -12.17 3.16
C PRO A 120 -10.87 -11.95 2.18
N HIS A 121 -11.12 -11.29 1.05
CA HIS A 121 -10.13 -10.84 0.08
C HIS A 121 -9.71 -9.38 0.28
N HIS A 122 -10.24 -8.68 1.29
CA HIS A 122 -9.76 -7.36 1.66
C HIS A 122 -8.35 -7.48 2.25
N GLN A 123 -7.36 -7.12 1.43
CA GLN A 123 -5.95 -7.33 1.74
C GLN A 123 -5.38 -6.31 2.74
N CYS A 124 -6.14 -5.27 3.10
CA CYS A 124 -5.75 -4.25 4.06
C CYS A 124 -6.65 -4.24 5.30
N HIS A 125 -7.12 -5.41 5.77
CA HIS A 125 -7.59 -5.54 7.15
C HIS A 125 -6.45 -5.09 8.07
N ARG A 126 -6.67 -4.08 8.92
CA ARG A 126 -5.70 -3.66 9.96
C ARG A 126 -5.53 -4.81 10.96
N ALA A 127 -4.76 -5.83 10.58
CA ALA A 127 -4.17 -6.72 11.56
C ALA A 127 -3.23 -5.85 12.40
N PRO A 128 -3.24 -5.97 13.74
CA PRO A 128 -2.29 -5.24 14.57
C PRO A 128 -0.89 -5.52 14.03
N VAL A 129 -0.22 -4.46 13.59
CA VAL A 129 1.16 -4.54 13.10
C VAL A 129 1.94 -5.33 14.16
N PRO A 130 2.54 -6.49 13.83
CA PRO A 130 3.30 -7.23 14.81
C PRO A 130 4.31 -6.28 15.41
N GLN A 131 4.27 -6.08 16.73
CA GLN A 131 5.23 -5.20 17.38
C GLN A 131 6.63 -5.69 16.98
N MET A 132 7.32 -4.85 16.23
CA MET A 132 8.65 -5.14 15.71
C MET A 132 9.51 -5.62 16.88
N SER A 133 10.15 -6.78 16.72
CA SER A 133 10.95 -7.35 17.81
C SER A 133 11.93 -6.28 18.32
N ARG A 134 12.10 -6.18 19.64
CA ARG A 134 12.91 -5.14 20.30
C ARG A 134 14.35 -5.00 19.76
N ASN A 135 14.84 -5.97 18.99
CA ASN A 135 16.16 -5.96 18.36
C ASN A 135 16.19 -5.30 16.96
N ALA A 136 15.04 -5.07 16.32
CA ALA A 136 14.94 -4.33 15.06
C ALA A 136 14.86 -2.80 15.28
N ALA A 137 14.40 -2.38 16.47
CA ALA A 137 14.33 -0.97 16.87
C ALA A 137 15.70 -0.26 16.88
N THR A 138 16.80 -1.01 16.97
CA THR A 138 18.18 -0.50 16.93
C THR A 138 18.78 -0.41 15.53
N LYS A 139 18.14 -1.01 14.50
CA LYS A 139 18.58 -0.90 13.10
C LYS A 139 17.96 0.29 12.38
N TRP A 140 16.86 0.82 12.89
CA TRP A 140 16.22 2.01 12.36
C TRP A 140 16.77 3.25 13.09
N PRO A 141 17.26 4.28 12.40
CA PRO A 141 17.45 5.57 13.02
C PRO A 141 16.05 6.15 13.34
N LEU A 142 15.50 5.82 14.51
CA LEU A 142 14.45 6.64 15.12
C LEU A 142 15.13 7.95 15.58
N PRO A 143 14.46 9.08 15.36
CA PRO A 143 13.50 9.48 16.37
C PRO A 143 12.26 10.10 15.75
N PHE A 144 11.10 9.45 15.78
CA PHE A 144 9.85 10.21 15.73
C PHE A 144 8.82 9.53 16.60
N ALA A 145 9.02 9.72 17.91
CA ALA A 145 7.90 9.93 18.80
C ALA A 145 6.91 10.87 18.12
N LEU A 146 5.64 10.50 18.17
CA LEU A 146 4.46 11.38 18.11
C LEU A 146 4.85 12.84 18.38
N ARG A 147 5.16 13.61 17.34
CA ARG A 147 4.94 15.05 17.41
C ARG A 147 3.46 15.18 17.13
N PRO A 148 2.64 15.58 18.12
CA PRO A 148 1.24 15.84 17.86
C PRO A 148 1.22 16.91 16.76
N VAL A 149 0.60 16.58 15.63
CA VAL A 149 0.08 17.61 14.74
C VAL A 149 -0.88 18.37 15.66
N ALA A 150 -0.48 19.56 16.07
CA ALA A 150 -1.33 20.46 16.81
C ALA A 150 -2.57 20.65 15.95
N CYS A 151 -3.65 19.95 16.34
CA CYS A 151 -4.99 20.24 15.91
C CYS A 151 -5.25 21.67 16.38
N CYS A 152 -5.02 22.64 15.51
CA CYS A 152 -5.36 24.03 15.74
C CYS A 152 -6.88 24.15 15.59
N SER A 153 -7.60 23.62 16.58
CA SER A 153 -9.03 23.80 16.78
C SER A 153 -9.25 24.82 17.90
N SER A 154 -9.03 26.08 17.59
CA SER A 154 -9.54 27.24 18.34
C SER A 154 -9.30 28.48 17.48
N MET A 155 -10.30 29.12 16.89
CA MET A 155 -11.15 30.09 17.57
C MET A 155 -12.31 30.60 16.66
N PRO A 156 -13.29 31.34 17.21
CA PRO A 156 -14.66 31.46 16.67
C PRO A 156 -14.90 32.67 15.75
N SER A 157 -16.03 32.60 15.03
CA SER A 157 -16.92 33.72 14.61
C SER A 157 -16.31 35.05 14.16
N CYS A 158 -16.49 35.38 12.87
CA CYS A 158 -17.11 36.66 12.44
C CYS A 158 -17.61 36.54 10.99
N ALA A 159 -18.91 36.77 10.82
CA ALA A 159 -19.56 37.05 9.54
C ALA A 159 -19.28 38.51 9.10
N PRO A 160 -19.49 38.86 7.81
CA PRO A 160 -19.44 40.25 7.35
C PRO A 160 -20.63 41.09 7.85
#